data_AF-A0A7S2A0G8-F1
#
_entry.id   AF-A0A7S2A0G8-F1
#
_cell.length_a   1.000
_cell.length_b   1.000
_cell.length_c   1.000
_cell.angle_alpha   90.00
_cell.angle_beta   90.00
_cell.angle_gamma   90.00
#
_symmetry.space_group_name_H-M   'P 1'
#
loop_
_entity.id
_entity.type
_entity.pdbx_description
1 polymer ?
#
loop_
_entity_poly.entity_id
_entity_poly.type
_entity_poly.pdbx_seq_one_letter_code
_entity_poly.pdbx_strand_id
1 'polypeptide(L)'
;ASSLIEEESLASFRRSIGEIWYRELGEDHLAPYLFEVANLLNTTGIDVVNIDYAKINLRAAEKAREISAFDSCSNYASQGINMLPENKWDSEPGLAVKLHSLAAEAEGFLGHHSRMDSYCNE
;
A
#
# COMPACT_ATOMS: atom_id res chain seq x y z
N ALA A 1 29.27 7.54 10.29
CA ALA A 1 29.02 6.32 11.07
C ALA A 1 28.22 5.38 10.19
N SER A 2 28.89 4.44 9.52
CA SER A 2 28.21 3.47 8.65
C SER A 2 27.46 2.49 9.55
N SER A 3 26.14 2.45 9.38
CA SER A 3 25.22 1.59 10.12
C SER A 3 25.65 0.13 10.00
N LEU A 4 25.80 -0.56 11.13
CA LEU A 4 26.29 -1.94 11.29
C LEU A 4 25.27 -3.02 10.85
N ILE A 5 24.37 -2.67 9.94
CA ILE A 5 23.30 -3.54 9.44
C ILE A 5 23.24 -3.33 7.92
N GLU A 6 23.48 -4.39 7.16
CA GLU A 6 23.29 -4.39 5.70
C GLU A 6 21.85 -3.96 5.39
N GLU A 7 21.62 -3.08 4.41
CA GLU A 7 20.30 -2.48 4.15
C GLU A 7 19.19 -3.53 3.97
N GLU A 8 19.52 -4.66 3.35
CA GLU A 8 18.61 -5.80 3.15
C GLU A 8 18.20 -6.46 4.49
N SER A 9 19.13 -6.58 5.44
CA SER A 9 18.85 -7.13 6.77
C SER A 9 18.00 -6.18 7.62
N LEU A 10 18.13 -4.86 7.43
CA LEU A 10 17.25 -3.88 8.08
C LEU A 10 15.84 -3.93 7.50
N ALA A 11 15.72 -4.09 6.18
CA ALA A 11 14.44 -4.16 5.50
C ALA A 11 13.65 -5.42 5.88
N SER A 12 14.32 -6.58 5.95
CA SER A 12 13.67 -7.82 6.42
C SER A 12 13.24 -7.74 7.89
N PHE A 13 14.05 -7.10 8.74
CA PHE A 13 13.71 -6.89 10.14
C PHE A 13 12.48 -5.98 10.29
N ARG A 14 12.44 -4.85 9.57
CA ARG A 14 11.27 -3.95 9.56
C ARG A 14 10.01 -4.67 9.09
N ARG A 15 10.09 -5.47 8.03
CA ARG A 15 8.95 -6.27 7.56
C ARG A 15 8.46 -7.23 8.63
N SER A 16 9.38 -7.91 9.32
CA SER A 16 9.04 -8.84 10.42
C SER A 16 8.25 -8.13 11.52
N ILE A 17 8.60 -6.88 11.86
CA ILE A 17 7.82 -6.08 12.82
C ILE A 17 6.42 -5.80 12.28
N GLY A 18 6.31 -5.35 11.02
CA GLY A 18 5.02 -5.09 10.39
C GLY A 18 4.10 -6.32 10.35
N GLU A 19 4.65 -7.50 10.05
CA GLU A 19 3.94 -8.79 10.04
C GLU A 19 3.42 -9.18 11.41
N ILE A 20 4.23 -9.00 12.45
CA ILE A 20 3.84 -9.24 13.84
C ILE A 20 2.72 -8.27 14.23
N TRP A 21 2.88 -6.98 13.92
CA TRP A 21 1.87 -5.97 14.24
C TRP A 21 0.55 -6.26 13.54
N TYR A 22 0.57 -6.60 12.25
CA TYR A 22 -0.63 -6.95 11.52
C TYR A 22 -1.36 -8.18 12.09
N ARG A 23 -0.60 -9.19 12.55
CA ARG A 23 -1.17 -10.42 13.10
C ARG A 23 -1.74 -10.24 14.50
N GLU A 24 -1.03 -9.50 15.34
CA GLU A 24 -1.33 -9.36 16.77
C GLU A 24 -2.30 -8.20 17.05
N LEU A 25 -2.28 -7.15 16.23
CA LEU A 25 -3.24 -6.05 16.32
C LEU A 25 -4.53 -6.46 15.62
N GLY A 26 -5.53 -6.83 16.42
CA GLY A 26 -6.91 -6.95 15.91
C GLY A 26 -7.38 -5.64 15.26
N GLU A 27 -8.45 -5.72 14.46
CA GLU A 27 -8.99 -4.61 13.66
C GLU A 27 -9.09 -3.26 14.39
N ASP A 28 -9.60 -3.27 15.63
CA ASP A 28 -9.78 -2.06 16.44
C ASP A 28 -8.46 -1.38 16.82
N HIS A 29 -7.40 -2.17 17.00
CA HIS A 29 -6.08 -1.67 17.42
C HIS A 29 -5.16 -1.37 16.24
N LEU A 30 -5.50 -1.84 15.03
CA LEU A 30 -4.72 -1.60 13.83
C LEU A 30 -4.96 -0.19 13.26
N ALA A 31 -6.19 0.32 13.35
CA ALA A 31 -6.57 1.60 12.72
C ALA A 31 -5.69 2.81 13.12
N PRO A 32 -5.27 2.98 14.39
CA PRO A 32 -4.36 4.07 14.77
C PRO A 32 -2.98 3.95 14.11
N TYR A 33 -2.46 2.73 13.97
CA TYR A 33 -1.10 2.44 13.49
C TYR A 33 -1.02 2.07 12.01
N LEU A 34 -2.10 2.31 11.27
CA LEU A 34 -2.26 1.80 9.92
C LEU A 34 -1.16 2.28 8.95
N PHE A 35 -0.69 3.52 9.09
CA PHE A 35 0.38 4.06 8.26
C PHE A 35 1.73 3.43 8.61
N GLU A 36 2.01 3.27 9.90
CA GLU A 36 3.22 2.63 10.40
C GLU A 36 3.31 1.18 9.93
N VAL A 37 2.22 0.41 10.07
CA VAL A 37 2.14 -0.97 9.59
C VAL A 37 2.32 -1.01 8.07
N ALA A 38 1.59 -0.20 7.30
CA ALA A 38 1.76 -0.15 5.86
C ALA A 38 3.21 0.17 5.46
N ASN A 39 3.83 1.17 6.09
CA ASN A 39 5.22 1.55 5.82
C ASN A 39 6.22 0.43 6.15
N LEU A 40 6.01 -0.31 7.25
CA LEU A 40 6.85 -1.45 7.62
C LEU A 40 6.72 -2.61 6.61
N LEU A 41 5.51 -2.89 6.15
CA LEU A 41 5.25 -3.93 5.15
C LEU A 41 5.79 -3.55 3.76
N ASN A 42 5.79 -2.27 3.45
CA ASN A 42 6.24 -1.68 2.19
C ASN A 42 7.78 -1.51 2.08
N THR A 43 8.56 -2.02 3.04
CA THR A 43 10.01 -1.73 3.14
C THR A 43 10.89 -2.36 2.05
N THR A 44 10.38 -3.28 1.22
CA THR A 44 11.14 -3.88 0.12
C THR A 44 10.35 -3.91 -1.16
N GLY A 45 11.05 -3.77 -2.29
CA GLY A 45 10.50 -3.79 -3.65
C GLY A 45 9.39 -4.84 -3.81
N ILE A 46 8.15 -4.36 -3.80
CA ILE A 46 7.10 -4.40 -4.83
C ILE A 46 6.86 -5.73 -5.59
N ASP A 47 7.78 -6.70 -5.64
CA ASP A 47 7.67 -7.90 -6.48
C ASP A 47 7.03 -9.10 -5.78
N VAL A 48 6.45 -8.94 -4.60
CA VAL A 48 5.75 -10.01 -3.89
C VAL A 48 4.26 -9.79 -3.94
N VAL A 49 3.56 -10.65 -4.70
CA VAL A 49 2.10 -10.75 -4.66
C VAL A 49 1.68 -11.15 -3.25
N ASN A 50 0.92 -10.28 -2.58
CA ASN A 50 0.41 -10.50 -1.24
C ASN A 50 -0.90 -9.72 -1.03
N ILE A 51 -2.01 -10.46 -1.07
CA ILE A 51 -3.36 -9.89 -0.99
C ILE A 51 -3.62 -9.20 0.34
N ASP A 52 -3.07 -9.70 1.44
CA ASP A 52 -3.28 -9.08 2.75
C ASP A 52 -2.55 -7.74 2.85
N TYR A 53 -1.37 -7.62 2.25
CA TYR A 53 -0.65 -6.34 2.20
C TYR A 53 -1.32 -5.37 1.25
N ALA A 54 -1.90 -5.86 0.14
CA ALA A 54 -2.73 -5.05 -0.74
C ALA A 54 -3.96 -4.48 0.00
N LYS A 55 -4.60 -5.27 0.87
CA LYS A 55 -5.70 -4.79 1.74
C LYS A 55 -5.25 -3.75 2.76
N ILE A 56 -4.08 -3.93 3.37
CA ILE A 56 -3.51 -2.91 4.28
C ILE A 56 -3.25 -1.61 3.54
N ASN A 57 -2.64 -1.68 2.36
CA ASN A 57 -2.40 -0.53 1.51
C ASN A 57 -3.70 0.15 1.05
N LEU A 58 -4.76 -0.61 0.73
CA LEU A 58 -6.08 -0.06 0.45
C LEU A 58 -6.59 0.77 1.63
N ARG A 59 -6.58 0.21 2.84
CA ARG A 59 -7.07 0.92 4.04
C ARG A 59 -6.23 2.16 4.34
N ALA A 60 -4.91 2.07 4.16
CA ALA A 60 -4.00 3.21 4.34
C ALA A 60 -4.30 4.30 3.30
N ALA A 61 -4.54 3.93 2.04
CA ALA A 61 -4.95 4.88 1.00
C ALA A 61 -6.30 5.54 1.31
N GLU A 62 -7.31 4.77 1.75
CA GLU A 62 -8.62 5.30 2.17
C GLU A 62 -8.47 6.31 3.31
N LYS A 63 -7.70 5.97 4.36
CA LYS A 63 -7.41 6.88 5.48
C LYS A 63 -6.65 8.13 5.04
N ALA A 64 -5.70 8.00 4.11
CA ALA A 64 -4.97 9.13 3.56
C ALA A 64 -5.89 10.05 2.73
N ARG A 65 -6.79 9.49 1.92
CA ARG A 65 -7.82 10.25 1.20
C ARG A 65 -8.73 11.03 2.16
N GLU A 66 -9.20 10.41 3.24
CA GLU A 66 -10.09 11.06 4.23
C GLU A 66 -9.48 12.33 4.84
N ILE A 67 -8.15 12.37 5.01
CA ILE A 67 -7.42 13.54 5.52
C ILE A 67 -6.78 14.38 4.40
N SER A 68 -7.14 14.14 3.13
CA SER A 68 -6.61 14.84 1.95
C SER A 68 -5.09 14.76 1.76
N ALA A 69 -4.44 13.71 2.29
CA ALA A 69 -3.03 13.42 2.07
C ALA A 69 -2.83 12.68 0.74
N PHE A 70 -3.08 13.34 -0.39
CA PHE A 70 -3.16 12.70 -1.70
C PHE A 70 -1.84 12.08 -2.18
N ASP A 71 -0.68 12.64 -1.84
CA ASP A 71 0.62 12.00 -2.10
C ASP A 71 0.72 10.63 -1.40
N SER A 72 0.30 10.55 -0.13
CA SER A 72 0.27 9.29 0.61
C SER A 72 -0.79 8.33 0.08
N CYS A 73 -1.97 8.84 -0.29
CA CYS A 73 -3.03 8.05 -0.92
C CYS A 73 -2.53 7.37 -2.20
N SER A 74 -1.92 8.15 -3.10
CA SER A 74 -1.30 7.63 -4.33
C SER A 74 -0.23 6.58 -4.04
N ASN A 75 0.68 6.87 -3.10
CA ASN A 75 1.74 5.94 -2.75
C ASN A 75 1.20 4.61 -2.22
N TYR A 76 0.26 4.63 -1.26
CA TYR A 76 -0.31 3.40 -0.72
C TYR A 76 -1.15 2.65 -1.77
N ALA A 77 -1.96 3.35 -2.56
CA ALA A 77 -2.76 2.72 -3.60
C ALA A 77 -1.88 2.02 -4.64
N SER A 78 -0.84 2.69 -5.14
CA SER A 78 0.09 2.10 -6.12
C SER A 78 0.86 0.90 -5.57
N GLN A 79 1.29 0.94 -4.30
CA GLN A 79 1.92 -0.22 -3.67
C GLN A 79 0.93 -1.38 -3.50
N GLY A 80 -0.31 -1.11 -3.13
CA GLY A 80 -1.37 -2.12 -3.08
C GLY A 80 -1.63 -2.78 -4.44
N ILE A 81 -1.66 -1.99 -5.53
CA ILE A 81 -1.84 -2.49 -6.90
C ILE A 81 -0.73 -3.48 -7.27
N ASN A 82 0.52 -3.14 -6.98
CA ASN A 82 1.65 -3.99 -7.33
C ASN A 82 1.70 -5.31 -6.54
N MET A 83 1.01 -5.39 -5.41
CA MET A 83 0.88 -6.61 -4.61
C MET A 83 -0.27 -7.52 -5.07
N LEU A 84 -1.05 -7.10 -6.06
CA LEU A 84 -2.09 -7.94 -6.66
C LEU A 84 -1.50 -8.88 -7.72
N PRO A 85 -2.10 -10.07 -7.93
CA PRO A 85 -1.68 -10.97 -8.99
C PRO A 85 -1.98 -10.38 -10.38
N GLU A 86 -1.33 -10.89 -11.43
CA GLU A 86 -1.57 -10.42 -12.80
C GLU A 86 -3.05 -10.54 -13.21
N ASN A 87 -3.72 -11.63 -12.81
CA ASN A 87 -5.14 -11.89 -13.07
C ASN A 87 -6.08 -11.24 -12.03
N LYS A 88 -5.66 -10.15 -11.37
CA LYS A 88 -6.39 -9.42 -10.32
C LYS A 88 -7.84 -9.08 -10.65
N TRP A 89 -8.13 -8.77 -11.92
CA TRP A 89 -9.48 -8.45 -12.36
C TRP A 89 -10.44 -9.63 -12.26
N ASP A 90 -9.93 -10.86 -12.37
CA ASP A 90 -10.71 -12.09 -12.19
C ASP A 90 -10.67 -12.59 -10.74
N SER A 91 -9.48 -12.57 -10.11
CA SER A 91 -9.29 -13.17 -8.79
C SER A 91 -9.72 -12.27 -7.63
N GLU A 92 -9.53 -10.95 -7.75
CA GLU A 92 -9.72 -9.96 -6.69
C GLU A 92 -10.39 -8.67 -7.21
N PRO A 93 -11.50 -8.76 -7.98
CA PRO A 93 -12.08 -7.62 -8.70
C PRO A 93 -12.40 -6.42 -7.80
N GLY A 94 -12.97 -6.69 -6.62
CA GLY A 94 -13.35 -5.63 -5.69
C GLY A 94 -12.15 -4.89 -5.10
N LEU A 95 -11.04 -5.58 -4.87
CA LEU A 95 -9.81 -4.98 -4.35
C LEU A 95 -9.09 -4.19 -5.43
N ALA A 96 -8.97 -4.77 -6.64
CA ALA A 96 -8.38 -4.11 -7.80
C ALA A 96 -9.11 -2.79 -8.13
N VAL A 97 -10.44 -2.83 -8.31
CA VAL A 97 -11.23 -1.63 -8.63
C VAL A 97 -11.02 -0.53 -7.60
N LYS A 98 -11.03 -0.84 -6.30
CA LYS A 98 -10.87 0.17 -5.24
C LYS A 98 -9.48 0.80 -5.24
N LEU A 99 -8.45 -0.02 -5.36
CA LEU A 99 -7.06 0.46 -5.39
C LEU A 99 -6.80 1.35 -6.61
N HIS A 100 -7.20 0.91 -7.80
CA HIS A 100 -7.10 1.70 -9.03
C HIS A 100 -7.89 3.00 -8.97
N SER A 101 -9.12 2.95 -8.41
CA SER A 101 -9.95 4.16 -8.25
C SER A 101 -9.30 5.18 -7.32
N LEU A 102 -8.74 4.74 -6.18
CA LEU A 102 -8.04 5.62 -5.25
C LEU A 102 -6.75 6.20 -5.84
N ALA A 103 -6.00 5.39 -6.59
CA ALA A 103 -4.82 5.84 -7.29
C ALA A 103 -5.17 6.92 -8.33
N ALA A 104 -6.18 6.67 -9.16
CA ALA A 104 -6.68 7.63 -10.14
C ALA A 104 -7.18 8.92 -9.47
N GLU A 105 -8.00 8.81 -8.42
CA GLU A 105 -8.51 9.94 -7.66
C GLU A 105 -7.37 10.80 -7.09
N ALA A 106 -6.40 10.18 -6.43
CA ALA A 106 -5.25 10.87 -5.85
C ALA A 106 -4.39 11.56 -6.91
N GLU A 107 -4.05 10.89 -8.01
CA GLU A 107 -3.30 11.49 -9.11
C GLU A 107 -4.06 12.65 -9.78
N GLY A 108 -5.40 12.56 -9.84
CA GLY A 108 -6.26 13.65 -10.30
C GLY A 108 -6.16 14.89 -9.41
N PHE A 109 -6.24 14.72 -8.08
CA PHE A 109 -6.05 15.82 -7.12
C PHE A 109 -4.64 16.42 -7.16
N LEU A 110 -3.62 15.62 -7.47
CA LEU A 110 -2.24 16.07 -7.64
C LEU A 110 -1.97 16.71 -9.01
N GLY A 111 -2.92 16.67 -9.95
CA GLY A 111 -2.78 17.20 -11.30
C GLY A 111 -1.94 16.33 -12.26
N HIS A 112 -1.67 15.08 -11.89
CA HIS A 112 -0.89 14.13 -12.67
C HIS A 112 -1.76 13.35 -13.66
N HIS A 113 -2.34 14.05 -14.64
CA HIS A 113 -3.39 13.47 -15.51
C HIS A 113 -2.95 12.20 -16.26
N SER A 114 -1.71 12.12 -16.74
CA SER A 114 -1.20 10.92 -17.41
C SER A 114 -1.18 9.68 -16.50
N ARG A 115 -0.88 9.86 -15.21
CA ARG A 115 -0.88 8.77 -14.24
C ARG A 115 -2.29 8.38 -13.85
N MET A 116 -3.17 9.37 -13.64
CA MET A 116 -4.61 9.13 -13.44
C MET A 116 -5.18 8.27 -14.58
N ASP A 117 -4.94 8.66 -15.84
CA ASP A 117 -5.44 7.93 -17.00
C ASP A 117 -4.90 6.49 -17.07
N SER A 118 -3.65 6.26 -16.64
CA SER A 118 -3.10 4.90 -16.63
C SER A 118 -3.85 3.95 -15.68
N TYR A 119 -4.32 4.45 -14.53
CA TYR A 119 -5.09 3.65 -13.57
C TYR A 119 -6.54 3.41 -14.00
N CYS A 120 -7.09 4.27 -14.87
CA CYS A 120 -8.45 4.11 -15.39
C CYS A 120 -8.56 3.13 -16.57
N ASN A 121 -7.45 2.84 -17.25
CA ASN A 121 -7.44 2.13 -18.54
C ASN A 121 -6.77 0.74 -18.48
N GLU A 122 -6.53 0.20 -17.29
CA GLU A 122 -5.94 -1.13 -17.08
C GLU A 122 -6.96 -2.28 -17.10
#